data_AF-A0A7V9F1I0-F1
#
_entry.id   AF-A0A7V9F1I0-F1
#
_cell.length_a   1.000
_cell.length_b   1.000
_cell.length_c   1.000
_cell.angle_alpha   90.00
_cell.angle_beta   90.00
_cell.angle_gamma   90.00
#
_symmetry.space_group_name_H-M   'P 1'
#
loop_
_entity.id
_entity.type
_entity.pdbx_description
1 polymer ?
#
loop_
_entity_poly.entity_id
_entity_poly.type
_entity_poly.pdbx_seq_one_letter_code
_entity_poly.pdbx_strand_id
1 'polypeptide(L)'
;MFPSDTDFETKITLETEVVPTLESEVFRILLLGDWSGRESRSNQTEFSPSRPLVVDRDNFDDVIKKLDVRLDLEFQGNDKNILSLHFTELDDFHPDKIFQQIPLFSEMRDLRRKLSNPDSFEEAAREVRSWFSTTDDREIETVENQPLTETNQSVPDNLLDQILAQSNESPSVSQSQDVVSSELSSFIRTIVHPHLVKTDEAEQSKLLAVIDEVTSDLMRKILHHPQFQAMESAWRGLYFLVRRVETDVDLKLFLLDIGKNEISVDLKSVSDLTDSIVYKWLVKDASGTFGGEPWAVVCGNYNFGLNIDDVATLIRLGKISSVANAPFISHIKPAMLGITSLAANPDPHDWQIAADSTEIKLWETLRSLPEATYLGLAIPRFLARLPYGKATEPTETFSFEELISFDNHNQYLWTNPSFACASLLAQSFSNSGWEMGNALQTKIDGLPIHLYQQDGESKTKPCAEVVLTENACDKLLEKGLMPLLAYRNSDIVRLARFQSIAFPLRSLSGKW
;
A
#
# COMPACT_ATOMS: atom_id res chain seq x y z
N MET A 1 -27.17 11.47 18.85
CA MET A 1 -26.78 12.86 19.13
C MET A 1 -25.85 13.23 17.99
N PHE A 2 -26.33 14.03 17.04
CA PHE A 2 -25.52 14.41 15.86
C PHE A 2 -24.44 15.40 16.30
N PRO A 3 -23.23 15.36 15.72
CA PRO A 3 -22.33 16.49 15.82
C PRO A 3 -23.04 17.71 15.21
N SER A 4 -23.04 18.79 15.97
CA SER A 4 -23.52 20.10 15.56
C SER A 4 -22.56 20.73 14.55
N ASP A 5 -23.01 21.72 13.76
CA ASP A 5 -22.10 22.46 12.85
C ASP A 5 -20.88 23.04 13.60
N THR A 6 -21.06 23.36 14.89
CA THR A 6 -20.02 23.80 15.83
C THR A 6 -18.95 22.75 16.19
N ASP A 7 -19.15 21.45 15.92
CA ASP A 7 -18.15 20.41 16.21
C ASP A 7 -17.06 20.31 15.13
N PHE A 8 -17.31 20.80 13.91
CA PHE A 8 -16.28 21.00 12.88
C PHE A 8 -15.64 22.38 12.97
N GLU A 9 -16.42 23.40 13.37
CA GLU A 9 -15.91 24.73 13.73
C GLU A 9 -15.45 24.83 15.19
N THR A 10 -14.54 23.94 15.61
CA THR A 10 -13.52 24.45 16.53
C THR A 10 -12.82 25.61 15.82
N LYS A 11 -12.58 26.74 16.49
CA LYS A 11 -11.89 27.89 15.89
C LYS A 11 -10.44 27.53 15.56
N ILE A 12 -10.22 26.83 14.45
CA ILE A 12 -8.92 26.59 13.84
C ILE A 12 -8.50 27.92 13.25
N THR A 13 -7.81 28.72 14.06
CA THR A 13 -7.14 29.90 13.58
C THR A 13 -5.99 29.49 12.67
N LEU A 14 -5.73 30.37 11.72
CA LEU A 14 -4.48 30.44 11.01
C LEU A 14 -4.23 31.94 10.98
N GLU A 15 -3.47 32.43 11.96
CA GLU A 15 -3.04 33.82 11.91
C GLU A 15 -2.27 34.04 10.60
N THR A 16 -2.76 34.96 9.77
CA THR A 16 -2.15 35.23 8.46
C THR A 16 -0.87 36.04 8.67
N GLU A 17 0.21 35.36 9.06
CA GLU A 17 1.55 35.88 8.81
C GLU A 17 1.64 36.18 7.31
N VAL A 18 1.95 37.42 6.96
CA VAL A 18 2.12 37.84 5.57
C VAL A 18 3.45 37.29 5.09
N VAL A 19 3.45 36.01 4.71
CA VAL A 19 4.56 35.38 4.00
C VAL A 19 4.72 36.12 2.67
N PRO A 20 5.88 36.75 2.42
CA PRO A 20 6.09 37.46 1.16
C PRO A 20 5.98 36.48 0.00
N THR A 21 5.25 36.86 -1.04
CA THR A 21 5.09 36.06 -2.25
C THR A 21 6.43 36.01 -2.99
N LEU A 22 7.24 35.00 -2.69
CA LEU A 22 8.49 34.75 -3.40
C LEU A 22 8.19 34.17 -4.78
N GLU A 23 8.53 34.93 -5.82
CA GLU A 23 8.63 34.43 -7.18
C GLU A 23 9.76 33.39 -7.22
N SER A 24 9.39 32.12 -7.21
CA SER A 24 10.31 30.99 -7.38
C SER A 24 10.34 30.60 -8.85
N GLU A 25 11.50 30.73 -9.48
CA GLU A 25 11.70 30.25 -10.84
C GLU A 25 11.62 28.71 -10.89
N VAL A 26 12.01 28.02 -9.80
CA VAL A 26 12.05 26.56 -9.70
C VAL A 26 10.69 25.92 -9.40
N PHE A 27 10.29 24.94 -10.21
CA PHE A 27 9.13 24.07 -10.04
C PHE A 27 9.45 22.88 -9.12
N ARG A 28 9.22 23.09 -7.81
CA ARG A 28 9.44 22.06 -6.79
C ARG A 28 8.18 21.21 -6.54
N ILE A 29 8.26 19.92 -6.81
CA ILE A 29 7.19 18.95 -6.46
C ILE A 29 7.54 18.27 -5.14
N LEU A 30 6.61 18.28 -4.18
CA LEU A 30 6.75 17.54 -2.92
C LEU A 30 5.83 16.31 -2.90
N LEU A 31 6.37 15.16 -2.51
CA LEU A 31 5.66 13.88 -2.47
C LEU A 31 5.60 13.37 -1.02
N LEU A 32 4.40 13.40 -0.44
CA LEU A 32 4.14 12.94 0.93
C LEU A 32 3.73 11.46 0.94
N GLY A 33 4.26 10.68 1.87
CA GLY A 33 3.89 9.27 2.03
C GLY A 33 4.65 8.60 3.17
N ASP A 34 4.18 7.44 3.64
CA ASP A 34 5.01 6.54 4.46
C ASP A 34 5.98 5.82 3.52
N TRP A 35 7.15 6.41 3.33
CA TRP A 35 8.22 5.93 2.45
C TRP A 35 9.13 4.93 3.19
N SER A 36 9.30 5.08 4.51
CA SER A 36 10.11 4.17 5.34
C SER A 36 9.36 2.94 5.87
N GLY A 37 8.03 2.90 5.76
CA GLY A 37 7.18 1.78 6.19
C GLY A 37 6.88 1.77 7.68
N ARG A 38 6.99 2.91 8.35
CA ARG A 38 6.82 2.99 9.81
C ARG A 38 5.39 2.80 10.28
N GLU A 39 4.36 3.04 9.45
CA GLU A 39 2.98 2.74 9.86
C GLU A 39 2.74 1.23 10.04
N SER A 40 3.59 0.36 9.46
CA SER A 40 3.56 -1.10 9.70
C SER A 40 4.20 -1.54 11.01
N ARG A 41 5.16 -0.77 11.53
CA ARG A 41 6.01 -1.17 12.65
C ARG A 41 5.32 -0.86 13.98
N SER A 42 5.10 -1.88 14.81
CA SER A 42 4.31 -1.75 16.05
C SER A 42 4.89 -0.75 17.07
N ASN A 43 6.20 -0.49 16.99
CA ASN A 43 6.85 0.59 17.71
C ASN A 43 6.67 1.91 16.94
N GLN A 44 5.55 2.59 17.19
CA GLN A 44 5.43 4.03 16.89
C GLN A 44 6.39 4.82 17.80
N THR A 45 7.67 4.86 17.41
CA THR A 45 8.62 5.84 17.96
C THR A 45 8.10 7.24 17.73
N GLU A 46 8.36 8.14 18.67
CA GLU A 46 7.95 9.55 18.61
C GLU A 46 8.20 10.16 17.22
N PHE A 47 7.20 10.90 16.74
CA PHE A 47 7.21 11.57 15.44
C PHE A 47 8.54 12.31 15.25
N SER A 48 9.39 11.76 14.39
CA SER A 48 10.75 12.26 14.18
C SER A 48 10.74 13.11 12.92
N PRO A 49 10.86 14.45 13.02
CA PRO A 49 10.68 15.34 11.88
C PRO A 49 11.78 15.13 10.83
N SER A 50 11.44 14.38 9.78
CA SER A 50 12.27 14.18 8.59
C SER A 50 12.33 15.47 7.77
N ARG A 51 13.48 15.76 7.15
CA ARG A 51 13.57 16.86 6.18
C ARG A 51 13.24 16.33 4.78
N PRO A 52 12.60 17.13 3.91
CA PRO A 52 12.40 16.74 2.53
C PRO A 52 13.72 16.34 1.85
N LEU A 53 13.74 15.18 1.20
CA LEU A 53 14.88 14.61 0.48
C LEU A 53 14.69 14.86 -1.02
N VAL A 54 15.70 15.42 -1.70
CA VAL A 54 15.70 15.50 -3.17
C VAL A 54 15.79 14.08 -3.74
N VAL A 55 14.95 13.74 -4.72
CA VAL A 55 14.99 12.46 -5.43
C VAL A 55 15.01 12.68 -6.95
N ASP A 56 15.81 11.88 -7.65
CA ASP A 56 15.94 11.88 -9.10
C ASP A 56 16.30 10.46 -9.60
N ARG A 57 16.61 10.36 -10.89
CA ARG A 57 16.94 9.09 -11.56
C ARG A 57 18.32 8.53 -11.20
N ASP A 58 19.21 9.35 -10.65
CA ASP A 58 20.60 9.01 -10.36
C ASP A 58 20.80 8.66 -8.87
N ASN A 59 19.93 9.15 -7.98
CA ASN A 59 20.01 8.92 -6.53
C ASN A 59 18.91 8.00 -5.94
N PHE A 60 18.02 7.45 -6.78
CA PHE A 60 16.79 6.75 -6.35
C PHE A 60 17.01 5.70 -5.25
N ASP A 61 17.89 4.71 -5.47
CA ASP A 61 18.16 3.65 -4.49
C ASP A 61 18.94 4.14 -3.27
N ASP A 62 19.71 5.24 -3.40
CA ASP A 62 20.38 5.86 -2.25
C ASP A 62 19.38 6.58 -1.35
N VAL A 63 18.26 7.07 -1.89
CA VAL A 63 17.13 7.57 -1.08
C VAL A 63 16.42 6.43 -0.35
N ILE A 64 16.23 5.26 -0.97
CA ILE A 64 15.72 4.04 -0.29
C ILE A 64 16.65 3.66 0.89
N LYS A 65 17.96 3.49 0.64
CA LYS A 65 18.94 3.16 1.70
C LYS A 65 18.93 4.18 2.83
N LYS A 66 18.84 5.47 2.50
CA LYS A 66 18.85 6.58 3.48
C LYS A 66 17.59 6.62 4.36
N LEU A 67 16.45 6.15 3.85
CA LEU A 67 15.20 6.06 4.62
C LEU A 67 15.10 4.79 5.47
N ASP A 68 16.04 3.84 5.33
CA ASP A 68 16.03 2.56 6.05
C ASP A 68 14.68 1.85 5.93
N VAL A 69 14.22 1.68 4.68
CA VAL A 69 12.89 1.16 4.36
C VAL A 69 12.75 -0.27 4.91
N ARG A 70 11.77 -0.45 5.80
CA ARG A 70 11.47 -1.73 6.45
C ARG A 70 9.97 -1.92 6.57
N LEU A 71 9.55 -3.18 6.53
CA LEU A 71 8.15 -3.54 6.52
C LEU A 71 7.93 -4.79 7.36
N ASP A 72 7.07 -4.67 8.37
CA ASP A 72 6.67 -5.79 9.22
C ASP A 72 5.30 -6.30 8.75
N LEU A 73 5.24 -7.54 8.24
CA LEU A 73 4.01 -8.16 7.73
C LEU A 73 3.42 -9.10 8.79
N GLU A 74 2.23 -8.79 9.29
CA GLU A 74 1.49 -9.64 10.25
C GLU A 74 0.57 -10.64 9.53
N PHE A 75 0.87 -11.93 9.61
CA PHE A 75 0.00 -12.99 9.07
C PHE A 75 -0.96 -13.55 10.14
N GLN A 76 -2.19 -13.91 9.73
CA GLN A 76 -3.19 -14.45 10.65
C GLN A 76 -2.86 -15.89 11.06
N GLY A 77 -2.62 -16.10 12.36
CA GLY A 77 -2.31 -17.38 13.01
C GLY A 77 -2.43 -17.26 14.53
N ASN A 78 -2.30 -18.39 15.26
CA ASN A 78 -2.46 -18.40 16.73
C ASN A 78 -1.28 -17.77 17.50
N ASP A 79 -0.16 -17.55 16.82
CA ASP A 79 0.95 -16.73 17.31
C ASP A 79 1.24 -15.62 16.28
N LYS A 80 1.79 -14.50 16.75
CA LYS A 80 2.07 -13.32 15.90
C LYS A 80 3.30 -13.56 15.02
N ASN A 81 3.11 -14.31 13.93
CA ASN A 81 4.14 -14.50 12.91
C ASN A 81 4.33 -13.19 12.12
N ILE A 82 5.27 -12.37 12.58
CA ILE A 82 5.71 -11.13 11.92
C ILE A 82 6.86 -11.49 10.97
N LEU A 83 6.70 -11.19 9.69
CA LEU A 83 7.77 -11.26 8.70
C LEU A 83 8.32 -9.86 8.44
N SER A 84 9.52 -9.58 8.94
CA SER A 84 10.24 -8.33 8.68
C SER A 84 11.00 -8.39 7.35
N LEU A 85 10.75 -7.43 6.48
CA LEU A 85 11.46 -7.20 5.22
C LEU A 85 12.25 -5.88 5.28
N HIS A 86 13.35 -5.81 4.56
CA HIS A 86 14.19 -4.61 4.43
C HIS A 86 14.55 -4.39 2.97
N PHE A 87 14.45 -3.15 2.51
CA PHE A 87 14.65 -2.77 1.11
C PHE A 87 15.78 -1.75 1.01
N THR A 88 16.69 -1.97 0.07
CA THR A 88 17.85 -1.12 -0.21
C THR A 88 17.88 -0.63 -1.65
N GLU A 89 17.20 -1.31 -2.56
CA GLU A 89 17.01 -0.92 -3.96
C GLU A 89 15.60 -1.31 -4.43
N LEU A 90 15.13 -0.73 -5.54
CA LEU A 90 13.80 -1.04 -6.08
C LEU A 90 13.62 -2.53 -6.41
N ASP A 91 14.70 -3.19 -6.82
CA ASP A 91 14.68 -4.61 -7.18
C ASP A 91 14.47 -5.53 -5.97
N ASP A 92 14.66 -5.06 -4.73
CA ASP A 92 14.37 -5.86 -3.52
C ASP A 92 12.88 -6.19 -3.36
N PHE A 93 11.98 -5.50 -4.09
CA PHE A 93 10.57 -5.87 -4.23
C PHE A 93 10.31 -7.00 -5.25
N HIS A 94 11.33 -7.47 -5.98
CA HIS A 94 11.21 -8.56 -6.94
C HIS A 94 11.13 -9.94 -6.24
N PRO A 95 10.30 -10.89 -6.70
CA PRO A 95 10.15 -12.21 -6.06
C PRO A 95 11.46 -12.96 -5.88
N ASP A 96 12.40 -12.84 -6.83
CA ASP A 96 13.73 -13.46 -6.70
C ASP A 96 14.55 -12.90 -5.53
N LYS A 97 14.47 -11.59 -5.25
CA LYS A 97 15.16 -10.99 -4.09
C LYS A 97 14.48 -11.39 -2.78
N ILE A 98 13.15 -11.35 -2.75
CA ILE A 98 12.34 -11.80 -1.59
C ILE A 98 12.63 -13.27 -1.27
N PHE A 99 12.73 -14.12 -2.31
CA PHE A 99 13.08 -15.54 -2.19
C PHE A 99 14.51 -15.77 -1.66
N GLN A 100 15.43 -14.85 -1.91
CA GLN A 100 16.79 -14.90 -1.36
C GLN A 100 16.89 -14.34 0.08
N GLN A 101 16.08 -13.33 0.41
CA GLN A 101 16.12 -12.62 1.69
C GLN A 101 15.51 -13.41 2.84
N ILE A 102 14.41 -14.14 2.62
CA ILE A 102 13.63 -14.74 3.71
C ILE A 102 14.16 -16.16 4.05
N PRO A 103 14.50 -16.45 5.32
CA PRO A 103 14.98 -17.77 5.75
C PRO A 103 14.07 -18.93 5.36
N LEU A 104 12.75 -18.73 5.45
CA LEU A 104 11.72 -19.72 5.08
C LEU A 104 11.87 -20.28 3.65
N PHE A 105 12.23 -19.41 2.68
CA PHE A 105 12.48 -19.85 1.31
C PHE A 105 13.80 -20.61 1.16
N SER A 106 14.80 -20.32 2.01
CA SER A 106 16.06 -21.05 2.03
C SER A 106 15.90 -22.50 2.50
N GLU A 107 15.01 -22.73 3.47
CA GLU A 107 14.64 -24.07 3.95
C GLU A 107 13.91 -24.87 2.87
N MET A 108 12.91 -24.26 2.20
CA MET A 108 12.22 -24.89 1.08
C MET A 108 13.17 -25.25 -0.07
N ARG A 109 14.13 -24.37 -0.40
CA ARG A 109 15.18 -24.63 -1.38
C ARG A 109 16.09 -25.80 -0.97
N ASP A 110 16.45 -25.90 0.30
CA ASP A 110 17.29 -26.98 0.81
C ASP A 110 16.56 -28.32 0.85
N LEU A 111 15.28 -28.34 1.21
CA LEU A 111 14.41 -29.51 1.09
C LEU A 111 14.27 -29.96 -0.37
N ARG A 112 14.00 -29.03 -1.29
CA ARG A 112 13.95 -29.31 -2.74
C ARG A 112 15.25 -29.93 -3.25
N ARG A 113 16.40 -29.40 -2.82
CA ARG A 113 17.73 -29.95 -3.11
C ARG A 113 17.94 -31.35 -2.51
N LYS A 114 17.54 -31.59 -1.25
CA LYS A 114 17.62 -32.92 -0.63
C LYS A 114 16.72 -33.94 -1.33
N LEU A 115 15.48 -33.57 -1.68
CA LEU A 115 14.55 -34.42 -2.44
C LEU A 115 15.04 -34.69 -3.87
N SER A 116 15.86 -33.81 -4.44
CA SER A 116 16.45 -34.01 -5.78
C SER A 116 17.65 -34.98 -5.77
N ASN A 117 18.21 -35.29 -4.60
CA ASN A 117 19.36 -36.16 -4.43
C ASN A 117 18.93 -37.54 -3.88
N PRO A 118 19.20 -38.66 -4.57
CA PRO A 118 18.83 -40.00 -4.11
C PRO A 118 19.28 -40.34 -2.68
N ASP A 119 20.48 -39.91 -2.28
CA ASP A 119 21.07 -40.28 -0.98
C ASP A 119 20.37 -39.63 0.23
N SER A 120 19.73 -38.47 0.03
CA SER A 120 19.01 -37.73 1.09
C SER A 120 17.50 -37.70 0.91
N PHE A 121 16.98 -38.42 -0.09
CA PHE A 121 15.55 -38.43 -0.44
C PHE A 121 14.66 -38.90 0.71
N GLU A 122 14.94 -40.06 1.33
CA GLU A 122 14.07 -40.62 2.39
C GLU A 122 14.09 -39.83 3.71
N GLU A 123 15.08 -38.97 3.93
CA GLU A 123 15.08 -38.05 5.08
C GLU A 123 14.17 -36.85 4.80
N ALA A 124 14.41 -36.15 3.68
CA ALA A 124 13.58 -35.00 3.29
C ALA A 124 12.13 -35.38 2.98
N ALA A 125 11.88 -36.58 2.43
CA ALA A 125 10.52 -37.07 2.20
C ALA A 125 9.80 -37.33 3.53
N ARG A 126 10.48 -37.79 4.59
CA ARG A 126 9.88 -37.89 5.94
C ARG A 126 9.60 -36.51 6.54
N GLU A 127 10.52 -35.57 6.39
CA GLU A 127 10.36 -34.17 6.85
C GLU A 127 9.12 -33.53 6.20
N VAL A 128 9.02 -33.56 4.87
CA VAL A 128 7.88 -33.04 4.10
C VAL A 128 6.57 -33.79 4.42
N ARG A 129 6.59 -35.13 4.56
CA ARG A 129 5.40 -35.89 5.01
C ARG A 129 4.93 -35.43 6.41
N SER A 130 5.86 -35.14 7.34
CA SER A 130 5.54 -34.70 8.72
C SER A 130 4.89 -33.32 8.82
N TRP A 131 5.10 -32.48 7.80
CA TRP A 131 4.40 -31.21 7.66
C TRP A 131 2.92 -31.42 7.31
N PHE A 132 2.59 -32.51 6.61
CA PHE A 132 1.22 -32.80 6.14
C PHE A 132 0.48 -33.87 6.95
N SER A 133 1.16 -34.65 7.80
CA SER A 133 0.58 -35.86 8.43
C SER A 133 -0.06 -35.67 9.81
N THR A 134 -0.23 -34.44 10.32
CA THR A 134 -0.82 -34.21 11.66
C THR A 134 -2.34 -33.98 11.66
N THR A 135 -3.04 -34.38 10.61
CA THR A 135 -4.51 -34.36 10.51
C THR A 135 -5.01 -35.59 9.75
N ASP A 136 -4.98 -36.77 10.38
CA ASP A 136 -6.03 -37.81 10.15
C ASP A 136 -6.09 -38.99 11.15
N ASP A 137 -5.30 -39.02 12.24
CA ASP A 137 -5.44 -40.05 13.29
C ASP A 137 -6.39 -39.62 14.42
N ARG A 138 -7.68 -39.44 14.08
CA ARG A 138 -8.79 -39.51 15.05
C ARG A 138 -9.69 -40.71 14.74
N GLU A 139 -9.22 -41.86 15.23
CA GLU A 139 -10.03 -42.97 15.74
C GLU A 139 -11.36 -43.25 15.02
N ILE A 140 -11.29 -44.11 14.00
CA ILE A 140 -12.44 -44.99 13.69
C ILE A 140 -12.43 -46.12 14.73
N GLU A 141 -12.85 -45.82 15.97
CA GLU A 141 -13.21 -46.87 16.91
C GLU A 141 -14.59 -47.44 16.55
N THR A 142 -14.62 -48.74 16.31
CA THR A 142 -15.83 -49.50 15.99
C THR A 142 -16.76 -49.57 17.19
N VAL A 143 -18.00 -49.12 17.02
CA VAL A 143 -19.05 -49.17 18.04
C VAL A 143 -19.44 -50.62 18.36
N GLU A 144 -19.15 -51.07 19.60
CA GLU A 144 -19.80 -52.24 20.22
C GLU A 144 -20.16 -51.97 21.70
N ASN A 145 -21.09 -52.75 22.25
CA ASN A 145 -22.03 -52.28 23.28
C ASN A 145 -21.62 -52.49 24.77
N GLN A 146 -21.75 -51.43 25.58
CA GLN A 146 -22.33 -51.34 26.96
C GLN A 146 -21.76 -52.21 28.12
N PRO A 147 -22.05 -51.92 29.42
CA PRO A 147 -22.76 -50.78 30.03
C PRO A 147 -21.99 -50.03 31.17
N LEU A 148 -22.65 -49.01 31.73
CA LEU A 148 -22.22 -48.05 32.77
C LEU A 148 -22.00 -48.63 34.18
N THR A 149 -21.01 -48.10 34.93
CA THR A 149 -21.10 -47.95 36.41
C THR A 149 -20.26 -46.78 36.99
N GLU A 150 -20.96 -45.86 37.67
CA GLU A 150 -20.58 -45.01 38.83
C GLU A 150 -19.35 -44.06 38.87
N THR A 151 -19.68 -42.78 39.05
CA THR A 151 -18.88 -41.67 39.60
C THR A 151 -18.35 -41.88 41.03
N ASN A 152 -17.14 -41.38 41.34
CA ASN A 152 -16.91 -40.66 42.61
C ASN A 152 -15.66 -39.73 42.62
N GLN A 153 -15.95 -38.43 42.75
CA GLN A 153 -15.29 -37.35 43.53
C GLN A 153 -13.77 -37.32 43.84
N SER A 154 -13.22 -36.09 43.68
CA SER A 154 -12.40 -35.30 44.63
C SER A 154 -10.96 -34.91 44.25
N VAL A 155 -10.75 -33.59 44.17
CA VAL A 155 -9.52 -32.77 44.11
C VAL A 155 -9.95 -31.36 44.59
N PRO A 156 -9.14 -30.50 45.24
CA PRO A 156 -7.73 -30.63 45.68
C PRO A 156 -7.50 -30.43 47.19
N ASP A 157 -6.29 -30.75 47.65
CA ASP A 157 -5.54 -29.87 48.55
C ASP A 157 -4.03 -30.17 48.41
N ASN A 158 -3.25 -29.17 47.95
CA ASN A 158 -1.78 -29.01 48.11
C ASN A 158 -1.24 -27.87 47.23
N LEU A 159 -1.67 -26.63 47.53
CA LEU A 159 -1.16 -25.40 46.90
C LEU A 159 0.11 -24.83 47.56
N LEU A 160 0.66 -25.51 48.57
CA LEU A 160 1.82 -25.05 49.35
C LEU A 160 3.16 -25.67 48.90
N ASP A 161 3.16 -26.90 48.37
CA ASP A 161 4.40 -27.54 47.89
C ASP A 161 4.90 -26.96 46.56
N GLN A 162 4.02 -26.34 45.77
CA GLN A 162 4.36 -25.82 44.44
C GLN A 162 5.15 -24.49 44.47
N ILE A 163 5.21 -23.82 45.63
CA ILE A 163 5.91 -22.53 45.81
C ILE A 163 7.35 -22.74 46.30
N LEU A 164 7.66 -23.87 46.94
CA LEU A 164 8.97 -24.16 47.54
C LEU A 164 9.97 -24.84 46.59
N ALA A 165 9.57 -25.20 45.37
CA ALA A 165 10.45 -25.81 44.37
C ALA A 165 11.20 -24.79 43.48
N GLN A 166 10.83 -23.51 43.49
CA GLN A 166 11.49 -22.45 42.70
C GLN A 166 12.53 -21.67 43.53
N SER A 167 13.60 -22.34 43.97
CA SER A 167 14.84 -21.64 44.38
C SER A 167 16.04 -22.60 44.53
N ASN A 168 16.73 -22.86 43.41
CA ASN A 168 18.20 -22.97 43.26
C ASN A 168 18.58 -23.89 42.07
N GLU A 169 19.12 -23.34 41.00
CA GLU A 169 20.53 -23.48 40.55
C GLU A 169 20.69 -23.00 39.09
N SER A 170 21.94 -22.77 38.68
CA SER A 170 22.31 -21.83 37.61
C SER A 170 22.79 -22.53 36.30
N PRO A 171 23.39 -21.81 35.33
CA PRO A 171 22.93 -21.79 33.95
C PRO A 171 23.47 -22.96 33.09
N SER A 172 22.58 -23.68 32.42
CA SER A 172 22.91 -24.56 31.29
C SER A 172 22.81 -23.80 29.97
N VAL A 173 23.94 -23.74 29.24
CA VAL A 173 23.99 -23.25 27.86
C VAL A 173 23.43 -24.34 26.94
N SER A 174 22.20 -24.18 26.46
CA SER A 174 21.56 -25.12 25.53
C SER A 174 20.67 -24.42 24.49
N GLN A 175 21.18 -24.35 23.26
CA GLN A 175 20.47 -24.40 21.96
C GLN A 175 19.11 -23.68 21.84
N SER A 176 19.15 -22.43 21.40
CA SER A 176 18.01 -21.66 20.89
C SER A 176 17.59 -22.03 19.45
N GLN A 177 17.59 -23.33 19.10
CA GLN A 177 17.27 -23.79 17.74
C GLN A 177 15.89 -24.46 17.60
N ASP A 178 15.31 -25.00 18.67
CA ASP A 178 14.08 -25.81 18.56
C ASP A 178 12.77 -25.00 18.50
N VAL A 179 12.72 -23.78 19.08
CA VAL A 179 11.48 -22.99 19.16
C VAL A 179 10.95 -22.59 17.78
N VAL A 180 11.85 -22.12 16.91
CA VAL A 180 11.56 -21.65 15.54
C VAL A 180 10.92 -22.75 14.68
N SER A 181 11.26 -24.03 14.92
CA SER A 181 10.71 -25.17 14.18
C SER A 181 9.19 -25.37 14.36
N SER A 182 8.65 -24.92 15.50
CA SER A 182 7.25 -25.14 15.87
C SER A 182 6.29 -24.13 15.24
N GLU A 183 6.69 -22.86 15.20
CA GLU A 183 5.97 -21.74 14.57
C GLU A 183 5.95 -21.87 13.04
N LEU A 184 7.06 -22.35 12.47
CA LEU A 184 7.21 -22.75 11.07
C LEU A 184 6.21 -23.85 10.69
N SER A 185 6.16 -24.91 11.50
CA SER A 185 5.30 -26.07 11.27
C SER A 185 3.81 -25.70 11.28
N SER A 186 3.39 -24.80 12.18
CA SER A 186 1.99 -24.38 12.28
C SER A 186 1.56 -23.52 11.08
N PHE A 187 2.42 -22.60 10.63
CA PHE A 187 2.14 -21.75 9.47
C PHE A 187 2.03 -22.55 8.18
N ILE A 188 2.97 -23.47 7.91
CA ILE A 188 2.93 -24.33 6.71
C ILE A 188 1.69 -25.22 6.71
N ARG A 189 1.33 -25.82 7.86
CA ARG A 189 0.11 -26.65 8.01
C ARG A 189 -1.18 -25.91 7.64
N THR A 190 -1.24 -24.59 7.80
CA THR A 190 -2.41 -23.77 7.43
C THR A 190 -2.50 -23.51 5.92
N ILE A 191 -1.43 -23.72 5.15
CA ILE A 191 -1.42 -23.47 3.70
C ILE A 191 -1.84 -24.71 2.90
N VAL A 192 -1.45 -25.91 3.34
CA VAL A 192 -1.39 -27.08 2.44
C VAL A 192 -2.47 -28.13 2.73
N HIS A 193 -3.57 -28.00 1.99
CA HIS A 193 -4.62 -28.99 1.85
C HIS A 193 -5.11 -28.88 0.39
N PRO A 194 -5.18 -29.94 -0.46
CA PRO A 194 -4.99 -31.37 -0.17
C PRO A 194 -4.37 -32.22 -1.32
N HIS A 195 -3.11 -32.66 -1.26
CA HIS A 195 -2.53 -33.53 -2.32
C HIS A 195 -1.54 -34.60 -1.83
N LEU A 196 -1.95 -35.88 -1.76
CA LEU A 196 -1.03 -37.02 -1.54
C LEU A 196 -1.59 -38.36 -2.07
N VAL A 197 -0.92 -38.95 -3.07
CA VAL A 197 -1.08 -40.35 -3.52
C VAL A 197 0.30 -40.88 -3.95
N LYS A 198 0.68 -42.08 -3.53
CA LYS A 198 1.99 -42.74 -3.81
C LYS A 198 2.16 -43.10 -5.31
N THR A 199 3.28 -43.60 -5.85
CA THR A 199 4.62 -43.97 -5.32
C THR A 199 5.67 -43.63 -6.40
N ASP A 200 6.96 -43.86 -6.12
CA ASP A 200 8.15 -44.12 -7.00
C ASP A 200 8.31 -43.37 -8.35
N GLU A 201 9.43 -42.64 -8.52
CA GLU A 201 9.70 -41.52 -9.45
C GLU A 201 8.63 -40.42 -9.50
N ALA A 202 7.36 -40.80 -9.71
CA ALA A 202 6.20 -39.96 -9.53
C ALA A 202 6.06 -39.46 -8.09
N GLU A 203 6.55 -40.18 -7.06
CA GLU A 203 6.57 -39.66 -5.68
C GLU A 203 7.58 -38.51 -5.51
N GLN A 204 8.80 -38.64 -6.02
CA GLN A 204 9.78 -37.54 -6.01
C GLN A 204 9.23 -36.33 -6.76
N SER A 205 8.66 -36.55 -7.94
CA SER A 205 8.05 -35.50 -8.77
C SER A 205 6.87 -34.83 -8.05
N LYS A 206 6.02 -35.59 -7.33
CA LYS A 206 4.91 -35.06 -6.52
C LYS A 206 5.42 -34.24 -5.33
N LEU A 207 6.42 -34.73 -4.59
CA LEU A 207 6.95 -34.01 -3.43
C LEU A 207 7.66 -32.70 -3.85
N LEU A 208 8.39 -32.72 -4.98
CA LEU A 208 8.95 -31.50 -5.57
C LEU A 208 7.86 -30.53 -6.01
N ALA A 209 6.82 -31.00 -6.70
CA ALA A 209 5.68 -30.16 -7.10
C ALA A 209 4.94 -29.56 -5.89
N VAL A 210 4.82 -30.31 -4.79
CA VAL A 210 4.24 -29.78 -3.54
C VAL A 210 5.13 -28.68 -2.94
N ILE A 211 6.46 -28.83 -2.90
CA ILE A 211 7.34 -27.73 -2.45
C ILE A 211 7.24 -26.51 -3.36
N ASP A 212 7.24 -26.71 -4.70
CA ASP A 212 7.17 -25.63 -5.67
C ASP A 212 5.81 -24.87 -5.57
N GLU A 213 4.71 -25.57 -5.29
CA GLU A 213 3.40 -24.95 -5.02
C GLU A 213 3.39 -24.21 -3.68
N VAL A 214 3.90 -24.80 -2.59
CA VAL A 214 3.97 -24.14 -1.27
C VAL A 214 4.83 -22.88 -1.30
N THR A 215 5.93 -22.93 -2.05
CA THR A 215 6.80 -21.77 -2.33
C THR A 215 6.01 -20.67 -3.04
N SER A 216 5.24 -21.04 -4.07
CA SER A 216 4.41 -20.12 -4.85
C SER A 216 3.26 -19.53 -4.02
N ASP A 217 2.59 -20.35 -3.20
CA ASP A 217 1.55 -19.92 -2.27
C ASP A 217 2.08 -18.89 -1.26
N LEU A 218 3.24 -19.15 -0.68
CA LEU A 218 3.87 -18.24 0.26
C LEU A 218 4.27 -16.92 -0.42
N MET A 219 4.89 -16.97 -1.61
CA MET A 219 5.25 -15.77 -2.36
C MET A 219 4.01 -14.95 -2.72
N ARG A 220 2.94 -15.58 -3.22
CA ARG A 220 1.65 -14.90 -3.49
C ARG A 220 1.08 -14.24 -2.22
N LYS A 221 1.15 -14.90 -1.06
CA LYS A 221 0.71 -14.32 0.23
C LYS A 221 1.52 -13.10 0.65
N ILE A 222 2.82 -13.06 0.37
CA ILE A 222 3.68 -11.90 0.65
C ILE A 222 3.37 -10.76 -0.33
N LEU A 223 3.41 -11.02 -1.64
CA LEU A 223 3.17 -10.01 -2.68
C LEU A 223 1.77 -9.40 -2.62
N HIS A 224 0.76 -10.18 -2.22
CA HIS A 224 -0.63 -9.71 -2.07
C HIS A 224 -0.96 -9.24 -0.66
N HIS A 225 0.02 -9.15 0.25
CA HIS A 225 -0.21 -8.59 1.57
C HIS A 225 -0.50 -7.08 1.45
N PRO A 226 -1.56 -6.52 2.07
CA PRO A 226 -1.94 -5.11 1.87
C PRO A 226 -0.84 -4.10 2.21
N GLN A 227 -0.04 -4.37 3.25
CA GLN A 227 1.11 -3.52 3.60
C GLN A 227 2.25 -3.63 2.58
N PHE A 228 2.50 -4.82 2.02
CA PHE A 228 3.49 -5.03 0.97
C PHE A 228 3.09 -4.30 -0.32
N GLN A 229 1.84 -4.48 -0.77
CA GLN A 229 1.32 -3.77 -1.93
C GLN A 229 1.32 -2.24 -1.74
N ALA A 230 1.02 -1.75 -0.53
CA ALA A 230 1.08 -0.32 -0.23
C ALA A 230 2.50 0.23 -0.40
N MET A 231 3.51 -0.48 0.12
CA MET A 231 4.92 -0.10 0.02
C MET A 231 5.45 -0.24 -1.42
N GLU A 232 5.20 -1.37 -2.09
CA GLU A 232 5.64 -1.62 -3.47
C GLU A 232 4.99 -0.61 -4.45
N SER A 233 3.69 -0.32 -4.30
CA SER A 233 3.00 0.65 -5.17
C SER A 233 3.41 2.11 -4.91
N ALA A 234 3.87 2.44 -3.71
CA ALA A 234 4.49 3.73 -3.39
C ALA A 234 5.81 3.90 -4.15
N TRP A 235 6.75 2.97 -3.95
CA TRP A 235 8.07 3.04 -4.57
C TRP A 235 8.03 2.89 -6.09
N ARG A 236 7.21 1.99 -6.64
CA ARG A 236 7.00 1.90 -8.10
C ARG A 236 6.24 3.10 -8.67
N GLY A 237 5.35 3.72 -7.91
CA GLY A 237 4.69 4.97 -8.31
C GLY A 237 5.67 6.15 -8.37
N LEU A 238 6.59 6.22 -7.43
CA LEU A 238 7.70 7.17 -7.48
C LEU A 238 8.63 6.90 -8.65
N TYR A 239 9.02 5.64 -8.87
CA TYR A 239 9.88 5.24 -9.99
C TYR A 239 9.22 5.58 -11.35
N PHE A 240 7.92 5.34 -11.49
CA PHE A 240 7.12 5.76 -12.65
C PHE A 240 7.26 7.25 -12.94
N LEU A 241 7.23 8.09 -11.89
CA LEU A 241 7.34 9.56 -11.99
C LEU A 241 8.77 9.99 -12.32
N VAL A 242 9.76 9.52 -11.55
CA VAL A 242 11.19 9.83 -11.71
C VAL A 242 11.71 9.44 -13.10
N ARG A 243 11.22 8.32 -13.67
CA ARG A 243 11.58 7.88 -15.02
C ARG A 243 10.90 8.67 -16.15
N ARG A 244 9.92 9.54 -15.84
CA ARG A 244 9.11 10.33 -16.80
C ARG A 244 9.30 11.84 -16.69
N VAL A 245 10.15 12.29 -15.77
CA VAL A 245 10.42 13.70 -15.48
C VAL A 245 11.92 13.93 -15.57
N GLU A 246 12.31 14.90 -16.39
CA GLU A 246 13.69 15.36 -16.45
C GLU A 246 13.89 16.43 -15.38
N THR A 247 14.50 16.05 -14.26
CA THR A 247 14.87 16.96 -13.18
C THR A 247 16.18 17.67 -13.48
N ASP A 248 16.25 18.95 -13.15
CA ASP A 248 17.41 19.83 -13.37
C ASP A 248 17.47 20.97 -12.33
N VAL A 249 17.97 22.14 -12.72
CA VAL A 249 18.01 23.33 -11.86
C VAL A 249 16.63 23.97 -11.66
N ASP A 250 15.74 23.84 -12.64
CA ASP A 250 14.43 24.48 -12.72
C ASP A 250 13.29 23.54 -12.31
N LEU A 251 13.47 22.22 -12.38
CA LEU A 251 12.49 21.22 -11.91
C LEU A 251 13.12 20.22 -10.94
N LYS A 252 12.61 20.16 -9.70
CA LYS A 252 13.12 19.28 -8.64
C LYS A 252 12.00 18.48 -7.96
N LEU A 253 12.20 17.19 -7.76
CA LEU A 253 11.31 16.32 -6.98
C LEU A 253 11.85 16.15 -5.56
N PHE A 254 10.95 16.13 -4.57
CA PHE A 254 11.29 15.93 -3.17
C PHE A 254 10.36 14.88 -2.52
N LEU A 255 10.91 13.98 -1.72
CA LEU A 255 10.14 13.12 -0.82
C LEU A 255 10.09 13.74 0.57
N LEU A 256 8.93 13.66 1.21
CA LEU A 256 8.82 13.82 2.66
C LEU A 256 8.13 12.58 3.24
N ASP A 257 8.90 11.89 4.07
CA ASP A 257 8.49 10.65 4.73
C ASP A 257 7.63 10.99 5.95
N ILE A 258 6.31 10.92 5.75
CA ILE A 258 5.26 11.17 6.73
C ILE A 258 4.01 10.31 6.44
N GLY A 259 3.56 9.59 7.47
CA GLY A 259 2.36 8.76 7.42
C GLY A 259 1.07 9.59 7.34
N LYS A 260 0.01 9.01 6.80
CA LYS A 260 -1.30 9.68 6.73
C LYS A 260 -1.86 9.94 8.13
N ASN A 261 -1.68 8.96 9.02
CA ASN A 261 -2.14 9.07 10.41
C ASN A 261 -1.36 10.14 11.15
N GLU A 262 -0.05 10.29 10.88
CA GLU A 262 0.79 11.33 11.48
C GLU A 262 0.36 12.73 11.07
N ILE A 263 0.07 12.97 9.78
CA ILE A 263 -0.53 14.24 9.31
C ILE A 263 -1.83 14.52 10.08
N SER A 264 -2.73 13.54 10.17
CA SER A 264 -3.99 13.68 10.89
C SER A 264 -3.77 14.02 12.37
N VAL A 265 -2.79 13.42 13.03
CA VAL A 265 -2.47 13.67 14.45
C VAL A 265 -1.85 15.05 14.65
N ASP A 266 -0.81 15.42 13.89
CA ASP A 266 -0.16 16.74 13.95
C ASP A 266 -1.19 17.86 13.76
N LEU A 267 -1.94 17.81 12.67
CA LEU A 267 -2.95 18.80 12.31
C LEU A 267 -4.15 18.89 13.27
N LYS A 268 -4.46 17.83 14.03
CA LYS A 268 -5.50 17.86 15.09
C LYS A 268 -4.97 18.28 16.45
N SER A 269 -3.67 18.12 16.70
CA SER A 269 -3.05 18.42 18.01
C SER A 269 -2.94 19.92 18.29
N VAL A 270 -2.96 20.75 17.23
CA VAL A 270 -2.84 22.21 17.32
C VAL A 270 -4.17 22.93 17.13
N SER A 271 -4.35 24.05 17.83
CA SER A 271 -5.46 24.99 17.61
C SER A 271 -5.18 26.00 16.50
N ASP A 272 -3.93 26.42 16.36
CA ASP A 272 -3.48 27.24 15.24
C ASP A 272 -2.62 26.38 14.29
N LEU A 273 -2.95 26.41 13.00
CA LEU A 273 -2.21 25.59 12.03
C LEU A 273 -0.75 26.03 11.88
N THR A 274 -0.39 27.27 12.21
CA THR A 274 0.99 27.77 12.11
C THR A 274 1.98 27.11 13.08
N ASP A 275 1.46 26.44 14.13
CA ASP A 275 2.24 25.63 15.08
C ASP A 275 2.45 24.18 14.62
N SER A 276 1.70 23.70 13.61
CA SER A 276 1.83 22.33 13.10
C SER A 276 3.16 22.11 12.36
N ILE A 277 3.67 20.89 12.43
CA ILE A 277 4.92 20.53 11.74
C ILE A 277 4.69 20.48 10.23
N VAL A 278 3.51 20.08 9.77
CA VAL A 278 3.10 20.15 8.36
C VAL A 278 3.12 21.60 7.85
N TYR A 279 2.57 22.58 8.58
CA TYR A 279 2.67 23.99 8.17
C TYR A 279 4.11 24.47 8.14
N LYS A 280 4.92 24.07 9.13
CA LYS A 280 6.34 24.41 9.14
C LYS A 280 7.03 23.98 7.84
N TRP A 281 6.85 22.74 7.39
CA TRP A 281 7.50 22.25 6.16
C TRP A 281 6.90 22.79 4.85
N LEU A 282 5.58 22.98 4.80
CA LEU A 282 4.90 23.44 3.58
C LEU A 282 4.99 24.96 3.40
N VAL A 283 5.18 25.73 4.48
CA VAL A 283 5.16 27.21 4.46
C VAL A 283 6.44 27.81 5.05
N LYS A 284 6.74 27.59 6.34
CA LYS A 284 7.84 28.32 7.03
C LYS A 284 9.24 27.95 6.49
N ASP A 285 9.54 26.67 6.36
CA ASP A 285 10.85 26.18 5.88
C ASP A 285 11.00 26.36 4.34
N ALA A 286 9.89 26.35 3.59
CA ALA A 286 9.89 26.47 2.13
C ALA A 286 9.92 27.93 1.63
N SER A 287 9.18 28.82 2.30
CA SER A 287 8.91 30.20 1.87
C SER A 287 9.32 31.26 2.89
N GLY A 288 9.44 30.91 4.16
CA GLY A 288 9.72 31.85 5.26
C GLY A 288 11.20 32.19 5.45
N THR A 289 12.11 31.61 4.66
CA THR A 289 13.55 31.90 4.71
C THR A 289 14.00 32.74 3.52
N PHE A 290 15.00 33.61 3.72
CA PHE A 290 15.57 34.39 2.62
C PHE A 290 16.22 33.46 1.58
N GLY A 291 15.70 33.49 0.35
CA GLY A 291 16.10 32.54 -0.70
C GLY A 291 15.35 31.19 -0.64
N GLY A 292 14.26 31.09 0.12
CA GLY A 292 13.37 29.93 0.09
C GLY A 292 12.69 29.78 -1.27
N GLU A 293 12.75 28.57 -1.85
CA GLU A 293 12.02 28.20 -3.07
C GLU A 293 10.65 27.58 -2.66
N PRO A 294 9.52 28.30 -2.64
CA PRO A 294 8.21 27.73 -2.31
C PRO A 294 7.78 26.59 -3.23
N TRP A 295 7.09 25.58 -2.69
CA TRP A 295 6.55 24.43 -3.43
C TRP A 295 5.66 24.85 -4.61
N ALA A 296 5.72 24.11 -5.72
CA ALA A 296 4.84 24.29 -6.87
C ALA A 296 3.53 23.50 -6.72
N VAL A 297 3.65 22.26 -6.23
CA VAL A 297 2.55 21.33 -5.96
C VAL A 297 2.99 20.33 -4.90
N VAL A 298 2.05 19.91 -4.05
CA VAL A 298 2.23 18.85 -3.06
C VAL A 298 1.34 17.67 -3.44
N CYS A 299 1.91 16.48 -3.61
CA CYS A 299 1.15 15.27 -3.88
C CYS A 299 1.20 14.33 -2.68
N GLY A 300 0.04 13.93 -2.17
CA GLY A 300 -0.09 12.87 -1.19
C GLY A 300 -0.18 11.50 -1.86
N ASN A 301 0.66 10.56 -1.45
CA ASN A 301 0.45 9.13 -1.71
C ASN A 301 -0.52 8.54 -0.68
N TYR A 302 -1.72 9.13 -0.57
CA TYR A 302 -2.74 8.73 0.40
C TYR A 302 -4.06 8.39 -0.25
N ASN A 303 -4.82 7.54 0.43
CA ASN A 303 -6.16 7.11 0.06
C ASN A 303 -7.17 7.75 1.03
N PHE A 304 -7.78 8.87 0.66
CA PHE A 304 -8.82 9.53 1.47
C PHE A 304 -10.20 8.92 1.24
N GLY A 305 -11.05 8.89 2.28
CA GLY A 305 -12.48 8.61 2.19
C GLY A 305 -13.31 9.77 2.77
N LEU A 306 -14.61 9.53 2.97
CA LEU A 306 -15.55 10.50 3.54
C LEU A 306 -15.78 10.33 5.05
N ASN A 307 -14.83 9.72 5.76
CA ASN A 307 -14.87 9.67 7.22
C ASN A 307 -14.44 11.03 7.82
N ILE A 308 -14.83 11.25 9.08
CA ILE A 308 -14.60 12.51 9.81
C ILE A 308 -13.12 12.90 9.81
N ASP A 309 -12.22 11.95 10.05
CA ASP A 309 -10.78 12.20 10.19
C ASP A 309 -10.14 12.63 8.86
N ASP A 310 -10.50 11.96 7.77
CA ASP A 310 -10.03 12.28 6.42
C ASP A 310 -10.50 13.64 5.95
N VAL A 311 -11.78 13.96 6.17
CA VAL A 311 -12.34 15.26 5.80
C VAL A 311 -11.75 16.37 6.67
N ALA A 312 -11.64 16.16 7.99
CA ALA A 312 -11.00 17.12 8.90
C ALA A 312 -9.51 17.36 8.57
N THR A 313 -8.82 16.36 8.02
CA THR A 313 -7.45 16.46 7.52
C THR A 313 -7.39 17.25 6.21
N LEU A 314 -8.27 16.94 5.24
CA LEU A 314 -8.36 17.65 3.97
C LEU A 314 -8.71 19.14 4.14
N ILE A 315 -9.62 19.49 5.05
CA ILE A 315 -9.93 20.90 5.40
C ILE A 315 -8.66 21.65 5.82
N ARG A 316 -7.87 21.06 6.71
CA ARG A 316 -6.65 21.67 7.24
C ARG A 316 -5.53 21.73 6.19
N LEU A 317 -5.34 20.66 5.41
CA LEU A 317 -4.42 20.66 4.27
C LEU A 317 -4.80 21.73 3.23
N GLY A 318 -6.09 21.91 2.93
CA GLY A 318 -6.57 22.97 2.05
C GLY A 318 -6.17 24.37 2.54
N LYS A 319 -6.35 24.65 3.84
CA LYS A 319 -5.88 25.89 4.47
C LYS A 319 -4.38 26.10 4.31
N ILE A 320 -3.57 25.08 4.57
CA ILE A 320 -2.10 25.17 4.44
C ILE A 320 -1.69 25.35 2.97
N SER A 321 -2.29 24.60 2.04
CA SER A 321 -2.06 24.70 0.60
C SER A 321 -2.41 26.08 0.02
N SER A 322 -3.48 26.70 0.51
CA SER A 322 -3.89 28.06 0.14
C SER A 322 -2.82 29.09 0.55
N VAL A 323 -2.25 28.97 1.74
CA VAL A 323 -1.17 29.85 2.25
C VAL A 323 0.16 29.59 1.54
N ALA A 324 0.47 28.32 1.25
CA ALA A 324 1.66 27.94 0.48
C ALA A 324 1.59 28.36 -0.99
N ASN A 325 0.40 28.72 -1.49
CA ASN A 325 0.06 28.84 -2.90
C ASN A 325 0.54 27.60 -3.70
N ALA A 326 0.26 26.42 -3.17
CA ALA A 326 0.69 25.13 -3.71
C ALA A 326 -0.43 24.09 -3.50
N PRO A 327 -1.10 23.61 -4.56
CA PRO A 327 -2.21 22.68 -4.40
C PRO A 327 -1.76 21.35 -3.81
N PHE A 328 -2.67 20.72 -3.06
CA PHE A 328 -2.53 19.37 -2.58
C PHE A 328 -3.32 18.40 -3.47
N ILE A 329 -2.63 17.42 -4.07
CA ILE A 329 -3.22 16.41 -4.95
C ILE A 329 -3.11 15.01 -4.31
N SER A 330 -4.20 14.26 -4.24
CA SER A 330 -4.20 12.89 -3.68
C SER A 330 -5.28 12.00 -4.32
N HIS A 331 -5.37 10.73 -3.92
CA HIS A 331 -6.44 9.82 -4.31
C HIS A 331 -7.62 9.84 -3.33
N ILE A 332 -8.83 9.68 -3.86
CA ILE A 332 -10.05 9.41 -3.09
C ILE A 332 -10.60 8.02 -3.39
N LYS A 333 -10.98 7.28 -2.35
CA LYS A 333 -11.48 5.90 -2.45
C LYS A 333 -12.85 5.86 -3.16
N PRO A 334 -13.14 4.79 -3.94
CA PRO A 334 -14.46 4.56 -4.54
C PRO A 334 -15.66 4.61 -3.57
N ALA A 335 -15.42 4.43 -2.26
CA ALA A 335 -16.42 4.58 -1.20
C ALA A 335 -17.12 5.96 -1.21
N MET A 336 -16.49 7.01 -1.77
CA MET A 336 -17.12 8.32 -1.97
C MET A 336 -18.27 8.33 -3.01
N LEU A 337 -18.39 7.25 -3.79
CA LEU A 337 -19.46 6.98 -4.74
C LEU A 337 -20.50 5.98 -4.20
N GLY A 338 -20.31 5.46 -2.98
CA GLY A 338 -21.19 4.44 -2.38
C GLY A 338 -20.83 3.00 -2.74
N ILE A 339 -19.73 2.79 -3.47
CA ILE A 339 -19.27 1.48 -3.95
C ILE A 339 -17.92 1.10 -3.32
N THR A 340 -17.62 -0.19 -3.24
CA THR A 340 -16.31 -0.66 -2.73
C THR A 340 -15.24 -0.67 -3.82
N SER A 341 -15.62 -0.82 -5.10
CA SER A 341 -14.70 -0.94 -6.23
C SER A 341 -15.30 -0.38 -7.51
N LEU A 342 -14.59 0.56 -8.15
CA LEU A 342 -14.94 1.08 -9.47
C LEU A 342 -14.81 0.04 -10.59
N ALA A 343 -13.97 -0.99 -10.41
CA ALA A 343 -13.85 -2.08 -11.38
C ALA A 343 -15.02 -3.06 -11.31
N ALA A 344 -15.68 -3.17 -10.15
CA ALA A 344 -16.88 -4.00 -9.96
C ALA A 344 -18.16 -3.24 -10.36
N ASN A 345 -18.24 -1.94 -10.03
CA ASN A 345 -19.38 -1.08 -10.33
C ASN A 345 -18.96 0.11 -11.20
N PRO A 346 -18.66 -0.12 -12.49
CA PRO A 346 -18.19 0.93 -13.41
C PRO A 346 -19.30 1.87 -13.90
N ASP A 347 -20.58 1.48 -13.75
CA ASP A 347 -21.73 2.26 -14.21
C ASP A 347 -22.20 3.25 -13.12
N PRO A 348 -22.33 4.56 -13.43
CA PRO A 348 -22.81 5.56 -12.49
C PRO A 348 -24.22 5.33 -11.92
N HIS A 349 -25.05 4.46 -12.50
CA HIS A 349 -26.34 4.10 -11.91
C HIS A 349 -26.19 3.34 -10.57
N ASP A 350 -25.06 2.65 -10.37
CA ASP A 350 -24.73 1.97 -9.12
C ASP A 350 -24.17 2.92 -8.04
N TRP A 351 -23.78 4.15 -8.42
CA TRP A 351 -23.06 5.08 -7.55
C TRP A 351 -23.99 5.84 -6.60
N GLN A 352 -24.50 5.12 -5.60
CA GLN A 352 -25.53 5.60 -4.69
C GLN A 352 -25.00 5.78 -3.26
N ILE A 353 -25.01 7.03 -2.80
CA ILE A 353 -24.92 7.35 -1.36
C ILE A 353 -26.24 7.97 -0.93
N ALA A 354 -26.72 7.59 0.26
CA ALA A 354 -27.94 8.16 0.85
C ALA A 354 -27.78 9.69 1.03
N ALA A 355 -28.71 10.47 0.50
CA ALA A 355 -28.65 11.94 0.47
C ALA A 355 -28.42 12.57 1.86
N ASP A 356 -29.06 12.03 2.90
CA ASP A 356 -28.94 12.51 4.29
C ASP A 356 -27.74 11.95 5.06
N SER A 357 -26.87 11.17 4.42
CA SER A 357 -25.68 10.58 5.05
C SER A 357 -24.73 11.63 5.63
N THR A 358 -23.98 11.22 6.67
CA THR A 358 -22.91 12.04 7.23
C THR A 358 -21.83 12.28 6.18
N GLU A 359 -21.52 11.26 5.38
CA GLU A 359 -20.51 11.24 4.32
C GLU A 359 -20.76 12.32 3.26
N ILE A 360 -22.00 12.47 2.76
CA ILE A 360 -22.34 13.55 1.82
C ILE A 360 -22.22 14.91 2.48
N LYS A 361 -22.74 15.08 3.71
CA LYS A 361 -22.68 16.36 4.42
C LYS A 361 -21.24 16.82 4.64
N LEU A 362 -20.35 15.91 5.05
CA LEU A 362 -18.92 16.17 5.19
C LEU A 362 -18.27 16.57 3.85
N TRP A 363 -18.64 15.89 2.76
CA TRP A 363 -18.15 16.21 1.42
C TRP A 363 -18.62 17.59 0.96
N GLU A 364 -19.90 17.92 1.12
CA GLU A 364 -20.48 19.21 0.75
C GLU A 364 -19.88 20.35 1.57
N THR A 365 -19.72 20.18 2.89
CA THR A 365 -19.01 21.13 3.76
C THR A 365 -17.58 21.39 3.24
N LEU A 366 -16.79 20.34 3.01
CA LEU A 366 -15.43 20.46 2.50
C LEU A 366 -15.38 21.21 1.16
N ARG A 367 -16.27 20.89 0.22
CA ARG A 367 -16.32 21.53 -1.10
C ARG A 367 -16.78 22.99 -1.07
N SER A 368 -17.53 23.39 -0.04
CA SER A 368 -18.03 24.76 0.12
C SER A 368 -16.97 25.77 0.59
N LEU A 369 -15.87 25.28 1.16
CA LEU A 369 -14.81 26.13 1.70
C LEU A 369 -14.01 26.85 0.59
N PRO A 370 -13.60 28.11 0.79
CA PRO A 370 -12.77 28.83 -0.18
C PRO A 370 -11.48 28.08 -0.56
N GLU A 371 -10.87 27.40 0.42
CA GLU A 371 -9.61 26.69 0.26
C GLU A 371 -9.73 25.35 -0.48
N ALA A 372 -10.96 24.89 -0.72
CA ALA A 372 -11.23 23.70 -1.55
C ALA A 372 -10.68 23.84 -2.97
N THR A 373 -10.40 25.07 -3.44
CA THR A 373 -9.78 25.33 -4.75
C THR A 373 -8.35 24.83 -4.86
N TYR A 374 -7.66 24.62 -3.74
CA TYR A 374 -6.30 24.06 -3.69
C TYR A 374 -6.27 22.54 -3.51
N LEU A 375 -7.42 21.87 -3.44
CA LEU A 375 -7.51 20.42 -3.23
C LEU A 375 -7.92 19.72 -4.54
N GLY A 376 -7.06 18.85 -5.06
CA GLY A 376 -7.35 18.01 -6.22
C GLY A 376 -7.41 16.54 -5.83
N LEU A 377 -8.55 15.87 -6.03
CA LEU A 377 -8.69 14.45 -5.73
C LEU A 377 -8.93 13.64 -7.00
N ALA A 378 -7.96 12.77 -7.34
CA ALA A 378 -7.95 11.96 -8.54
C ALA A 378 -8.46 10.53 -8.29
N ILE A 379 -8.99 9.89 -9.33
CA ILE A 379 -9.55 8.52 -9.32
C ILE A 379 -9.71 8.03 -10.78
N PRO A 380 -9.63 6.74 -11.13
CA PRO A 380 -9.13 5.58 -10.36
C PRO A 380 -7.59 5.54 -10.25
N ARG A 381 -7.07 4.46 -9.65
CA ARG A 381 -5.66 4.08 -9.66
C ARG A 381 -5.21 3.52 -11.02
N PHE A 382 -3.90 3.50 -11.25
CA PHE A 382 -3.27 2.96 -12.47
C PHE A 382 -2.29 1.83 -12.17
N LEU A 383 -2.03 0.96 -13.15
CA LEU A 383 -1.24 -0.26 -12.97
C LEU A 383 0.27 0.07 -12.94
N ALA A 384 0.98 -0.35 -11.89
CA ALA A 384 2.39 -0.01 -11.69
C ALA A 384 3.36 -0.96 -12.43
N ARG A 385 3.06 -2.25 -12.43
CA ARG A 385 3.82 -3.33 -13.09
C ARG A 385 2.88 -4.40 -13.64
N LEU A 386 3.40 -5.27 -14.49
CA LEU A 386 2.71 -6.51 -14.83
C LEU A 386 2.77 -7.49 -13.64
N PRO A 387 1.83 -8.46 -13.56
CA PRO A 387 2.00 -9.59 -12.65
C PRO A 387 3.18 -10.46 -13.09
N TYR A 388 3.92 -11.03 -12.16
CA TYR A 388 5.01 -11.96 -12.45
C TYR A 388 4.45 -13.29 -12.99
N GLY A 389 5.13 -13.85 -13.98
CA GLY A 389 4.66 -15.03 -14.69
C GLY A 389 5.40 -15.26 -16.00
N LYS A 390 5.35 -16.50 -16.51
CA LYS A 390 6.13 -16.92 -17.69
C LYS A 390 5.79 -16.16 -18.97
N ALA A 391 4.56 -15.66 -19.08
CA ALA A 391 4.07 -14.89 -20.23
C ALA A 391 4.30 -13.37 -20.12
N THR A 392 4.76 -12.89 -18.96
CA THR A 392 4.88 -11.46 -18.62
C THR A 392 6.30 -11.15 -18.14
N GLU A 393 6.55 -11.31 -16.85
CA GLU A 393 7.81 -11.00 -16.17
C GLU A 393 8.24 -12.26 -15.39
N PRO A 394 9.08 -13.12 -16.00
CA PRO A 394 9.44 -14.42 -15.43
C PRO A 394 10.50 -14.28 -14.34
N THR A 395 10.37 -15.08 -13.28
CA THR A 395 11.37 -15.23 -12.21
C THR A 395 12.53 -16.14 -12.63
N GLU A 396 13.74 -15.86 -12.12
CA GLU A 396 14.95 -16.61 -12.46
C GLU A 396 15.24 -17.79 -11.49
N THR A 397 14.93 -17.63 -10.20
CA THR A 397 15.38 -18.56 -9.14
C THR A 397 14.44 -19.75 -8.97
N PHE A 398 13.16 -19.58 -9.27
CA PHE A 398 12.12 -20.61 -9.16
C PHE A 398 11.00 -20.36 -10.18
N SER A 399 10.20 -21.38 -10.49
CA SER A 399 9.01 -21.24 -11.34
C SER A 399 7.89 -20.56 -10.56
N PHE A 400 7.43 -19.39 -11.02
CA PHE A 400 6.40 -18.62 -10.33
C PHE A 400 5.33 -18.08 -11.30
N GLU A 401 4.08 -18.08 -10.84
CA GLU A 401 2.96 -17.37 -11.48
C GLU A 401 2.20 -16.63 -10.36
N GLU A 402 2.15 -15.30 -10.42
CA GLU A 402 1.56 -14.47 -9.37
C GLU A 402 0.03 -14.54 -9.35
N LEU A 403 -0.61 -14.70 -10.51
CA LEU A 403 -2.07 -14.76 -10.65
C LEU A 403 -2.52 -16.14 -11.16
N ILE A 404 -3.19 -16.89 -10.28
CA ILE A 404 -3.85 -18.16 -10.64
C ILE A 404 -5.22 -17.91 -11.31
N SER A 405 -5.95 -16.89 -10.85
CA SER A 405 -7.18 -16.42 -11.47
C SER A 405 -7.12 -14.90 -11.69
N PHE A 406 -7.91 -14.40 -12.63
CA PHE A 406 -7.91 -12.99 -13.03
C PHE A 406 -9.08 -12.19 -12.43
N ASP A 407 -9.88 -12.84 -11.59
CA ASP A 407 -11.13 -12.31 -11.04
C ASP A 407 -10.88 -11.37 -9.84
N ASN A 408 -9.84 -11.63 -9.05
CA ASN A 408 -9.50 -10.78 -7.91
C ASN A 408 -8.68 -9.55 -8.36
N HIS A 409 -9.40 -8.48 -8.64
CA HIS A 409 -8.84 -7.19 -9.06
C HIS A 409 -7.74 -6.64 -8.14
N ASN A 410 -7.79 -6.92 -6.83
CA ASN A 410 -6.87 -6.38 -5.83
C ASN A 410 -5.49 -7.07 -5.80
N GLN A 411 -5.32 -8.20 -6.51
CA GLN A 411 -4.00 -8.85 -6.62
C GLN A 411 -3.05 -8.11 -7.58
N TYR A 412 -3.58 -7.26 -8.46
CA TYR A 412 -2.78 -6.36 -9.30
C TYR A 412 -2.24 -5.19 -8.47
N LEU A 413 -1.01 -4.76 -8.76
CA LEU A 413 -0.37 -3.65 -8.06
C LEU A 413 -0.84 -2.28 -8.60
N TRP A 414 -1.87 -1.73 -7.96
CA TRP A 414 -2.46 -0.43 -8.30
C TRP A 414 -1.79 0.74 -7.57
N THR A 415 -1.26 1.69 -8.34
CA THR A 415 -0.57 2.89 -7.87
C THR A 415 -1.48 4.12 -7.83
N ASN A 416 -1.18 5.02 -6.89
CA ASN A 416 -1.92 6.26 -6.66
C ASN A 416 -1.89 7.21 -7.87
N PRO A 417 -3.05 7.71 -8.36
CA PRO A 417 -3.09 8.65 -9.49
C PRO A 417 -2.42 10.01 -9.22
N SER A 418 -2.06 10.34 -7.97
CA SER A 418 -1.29 11.56 -7.69
C SER A 418 0.10 11.57 -8.36
N PHE A 419 0.73 10.41 -8.59
CA PHE A 419 1.96 10.29 -9.37
C PHE A 419 1.75 10.62 -10.85
N ALA A 420 0.62 10.19 -11.44
CA ALA A 420 0.23 10.56 -12.80
C ALA A 420 -0.02 12.08 -12.90
N CYS A 421 -0.71 12.67 -11.93
CA CYS A 421 -0.94 14.12 -11.85
C CYS A 421 0.38 14.91 -11.74
N ALA A 422 1.32 14.45 -10.89
CA ALA A 422 2.65 15.04 -10.75
C ALA A 422 3.45 14.98 -12.06
N SER A 423 3.44 13.83 -12.74
CA SER A 423 4.15 13.65 -14.02
C SER A 423 3.61 14.59 -15.10
N LEU A 424 2.28 14.76 -15.16
CA LEU A 424 1.63 15.67 -16.10
C LEU A 424 1.97 17.14 -15.80
N LEU A 425 1.94 17.56 -14.54
CA LEU A 425 2.33 18.93 -14.15
C LEU A 425 3.81 19.20 -14.45
N ALA A 426 4.69 18.26 -14.11
CA ALA A 426 6.12 18.32 -14.40
C ALA A 426 6.38 18.50 -15.91
N GLN A 427 5.79 17.66 -16.76
CA GLN A 427 5.91 17.75 -18.22
C GLN A 427 5.30 19.04 -18.78
N SER A 428 4.24 19.56 -18.16
CA SER A 428 3.65 20.85 -18.54
C SER A 428 4.62 22.00 -18.27
N PHE A 429 5.28 22.00 -17.10
CA PHE A 429 6.33 22.96 -16.77
C PHE A 429 7.53 22.82 -17.71
N SER A 430 8.06 21.61 -17.94
CA SER A 430 9.18 21.38 -18.86
C SER A 430 8.89 21.88 -20.29
N ASN A 431 7.62 21.86 -20.73
CA ASN A 431 7.22 22.29 -22.06
C ASN A 431 6.88 23.79 -22.17
N SER A 432 6.55 24.48 -21.07
CA SER A 432 5.94 25.83 -21.14
C SER A 432 6.26 26.74 -19.94
N GLY A 433 7.15 26.34 -19.04
CA GLY A 433 7.47 27.05 -17.81
C GLY A 433 6.23 27.33 -16.96
N TRP A 434 6.21 28.46 -16.27
CA TRP A 434 5.06 28.89 -15.48
C TRP A 434 3.84 29.31 -16.30
N GLU A 435 3.94 29.49 -17.63
CA GLU A 435 2.77 29.72 -18.51
C GLU A 435 1.97 28.44 -18.81
N MET A 436 2.37 27.31 -18.21
CA MET A 436 1.77 25.98 -18.38
C MET A 436 0.25 25.90 -18.14
N GLY A 437 -0.37 26.81 -17.40
CA GLY A 437 -1.82 26.81 -17.16
C GLY A 437 -2.68 26.84 -18.43
N ASN A 438 -2.15 27.39 -19.52
CA ASN A 438 -2.81 27.41 -20.83
C ASN A 438 -2.61 26.10 -21.65
N ALA A 439 -1.64 25.25 -21.26
CA ALA A 439 -1.14 24.13 -22.06
C ALA A 439 -0.85 22.87 -21.21
N LEU A 440 -1.64 22.65 -20.15
CA LEU A 440 -1.49 21.50 -19.26
C LEU A 440 -1.58 20.17 -20.02
N GLN A 441 -0.53 19.36 -19.89
CA GLN A 441 -0.50 18.00 -20.39
C GLN A 441 -1.58 17.16 -19.70
N THR A 442 -2.25 16.30 -20.47
CA THR A 442 -3.32 15.43 -19.93
C THR A 442 -3.10 13.95 -20.18
N LYS A 443 -2.14 13.56 -21.03
CA LYS A 443 -1.96 12.18 -21.52
C LYS A 443 -0.66 11.57 -20.98
N ILE A 444 -0.73 10.32 -20.54
CA ILE A 444 0.42 9.45 -20.24
C ILE A 444 0.31 8.20 -21.11
N ASP A 445 1.42 7.74 -21.68
CA ASP A 445 1.55 6.48 -22.41
C ASP A 445 2.65 5.58 -21.80
N GLY A 446 2.85 4.39 -22.38
CA GLY A 446 3.81 3.40 -21.90
C GLY A 446 3.45 2.82 -20.54
N LEU A 447 2.15 2.68 -20.22
CA LEU A 447 1.68 1.99 -19.02
C LEU A 447 1.52 0.48 -19.25
N PRO A 448 1.70 -0.35 -18.20
CA PRO A 448 1.45 -1.79 -18.29
C PRO A 448 0.02 -2.12 -18.74
N ILE A 449 -0.11 -3.05 -19.68
CA ILE A 449 -1.36 -3.71 -20.07
C ILE A 449 -1.17 -5.21 -19.88
N HIS A 450 -2.00 -5.86 -19.06
CA HIS A 450 -1.93 -7.31 -18.92
C HIS A 450 -2.88 -8.00 -19.92
N LEU A 451 -2.33 -8.75 -20.87
CA LEU A 451 -3.06 -9.60 -21.79
C LEU A 451 -3.06 -11.04 -21.24
N TYR A 452 -4.24 -11.62 -21.07
CA TYR A 452 -4.40 -12.95 -20.49
C TYR A 452 -5.49 -13.76 -21.22
N GLN A 453 -5.45 -15.09 -21.06
CA GLN A 453 -6.45 -16.00 -21.61
C GLN A 453 -7.44 -16.40 -20.52
N GLN A 454 -8.75 -16.31 -20.80
CA GLN A 454 -9.80 -16.80 -19.91
C GLN A 454 -10.92 -17.37 -20.78
N ASP A 455 -11.37 -18.59 -20.48
CA ASP A 455 -12.42 -19.31 -21.23
C ASP A 455 -12.11 -19.54 -22.73
N GLY A 456 -10.82 -19.49 -23.10
CA GLY A 456 -10.35 -19.58 -24.49
C GLY A 456 -10.38 -18.25 -25.26
N GLU A 457 -10.77 -17.15 -24.60
CA GLU A 457 -10.74 -15.80 -25.16
C GLU A 457 -9.56 -14.99 -24.61
N SER A 458 -8.93 -14.20 -25.48
CA SER A 458 -7.92 -13.22 -25.09
C SER A 458 -8.61 -11.99 -24.48
N LYS A 459 -8.39 -11.76 -23.19
CA LYS A 459 -8.92 -10.62 -22.44
C LYS A 459 -7.77 -9.66 -22.08
N THR A 460 -8.13 -8.42 -21.78
CA THR A 460 -7.19 -7.34 -21.51
C THR A 460 -7.54 -6.68 -20.19
N LYS A 461 -6.60 -6.67 -19.24
CA LYS A 461 -6.68 -5.80 -18.06
C LYS A 461 -6.21 -4.39 -18.48
N PRO A 462 -7.06 -3.36 -18.36
CA PRO A 462 -6.67 -1.98 -18.69
C PRO A 462 -5.57 -1.45 -17.76
N CYS A 463 -4.87 -0.41 -18.23
CA CYS A 463 -3.81 0.29 -17.50
C CYS A 463 -4.30 1.14 -16.31
N ALA A 464 -5.62 1.34 -16.15
CA ALA A 464 -6.25 1.84 -14.94
C ALA A 464 -7.29 0.84 -14.41
N GLU A 465 -7.78 1.00 -13.17
CA GLU A 465 -8.69 0.02 -12.55
C GLU A 465 -9.94 -0.29 -13.40
N VAL A 466 -10.41 0.69 -14.17
CA VAL A 466 -11.62 0.63 -14.98
C VAL A 466 -11.47 1.48 -16.26
N VAL A 467 -12.09 1.03 -17.36
CA VAL A 467 -12.34 1.87 -18.55
C VAL A 467 -13.67 2.60 -18.33
N LEU A 468 -13.59 3.87 -17.94
CA LEU A 468 -14.77 4.70 -17.67
C LEU A 468 -15.51 5.09 -18.96
N THR A 469 -16.83 5.23 -18.88
CA THR A 469 -17.65 5.83 -19.94
C THR A 469 -17.64 7.36 -19.86
N GLU A 470 -18.11 8.05 -20.89
CA GLU A 470 -18.25 9.52 -20.89
C GLU A 470 -19.19 9.98 -19.75
N ASN A 471 -20.35 9.34 -19.58
CA ASN A 471 -21.26 9.58 -18.45
C ASN A 471 -20.58 9.38 -17.08
N ALA A 472 -19.72 8.36 -16.96
CA ALA A 472 -18.95 8.14 -15.73
C ALA A 472 -17.91 9.23 -15.47
N CYS A 473 -17.22 9.71 -16.52
CA CYS A 473 -16.33 10.86 -16.45
C CYS A 473 -17.08 12.12 -15.97
N ASP A 474 -18.23 12.43 -16.58
CA ASP A 474 -19.03 13.61 -16.23
C ASP A 474 -19.53 13.57 -14.79
N LYS A 475 -20.03 12.40 -14.33
CA LYS A 475 -20.51 12.21 -12.95
C LYS A 475 -19.40 12.35 -11.90
N LEU A 476 -18.16 11.99 -12.22
CA LEU A 476 -16.99 12.25 -11.37
C LEU A 476 -16.61 13.74 -11.37
N LEU A 477 -16.64 14.41 -12.53
CA LEU A 477 -16.35 15.84 -12.66
C LEU A 477 -17.36 16.71 -11.90
N GLU A 478 -18.65 16.40 -11.97
CA GLU A 478 -19.74 17.04 -11.19
C GLU A 478 -19.46 16.96 -9.67
N LYS A 479 -18.97 15.80 -9.21
CA LYS A 479 -18.59 15.56 -7.81
C LYS A 479 -17.31 16.31 -7.39
N GLY A 480 -16.59 16.95 -8.31
CA GLY A 480 -15.36 17.70 -8.02
C GLY A 480 -14.07 16.89 -8.23
N LEU A 481 -14.14 15.67 -8.72
CA LEU A 481 -12.98 14.79 -8.84
C LEU A 481 -12.23 14.99 -10.17
N MET A 482 -11.02 14.44 -10.26
CA MET A 482 -10.20 14.40 -11.48
C MET A 482 -10.12 12.96 -12.04
N PRO A 483 -10.93 12.61 -13.06
CA PRO A 483 -10.93 11.28 -13.67
C PRO A 483 -9.63 10.97 -14.42
N LEU A 484 -9.04 9.79 -14.16
CA LEU A 484 -7.94 9.21 -14.93
C LEU A 484 -8.49 8.14 -15.89
N LEU A 485 -8.70 8.53 -17.13
CA LEU A 485 -9.40 7.74 -18.16
C LEU A 485 -8.44 6.78 -18.87
N ALA A 486 -8.54 5.47 -18.63
CA ALA A 486 -7.83 4.47 -19.43
C ALA A 486 -8.50 4.26 -20.80
N TYR A 487 -7.70 4.18 -21.85
CA TYR A 487 -8.17 3.84 -23.19
C TYR A 487 -8.29 2.31 -23.33
N ARG A 488 -9.41 1.85 -23.93
CA ARG A 488 -9.63 0.43 -24.18
C ARG A 488 -8.52 -0.13 -25.08
N ASN A 489 -7.92 -1.24 -24.66
CA ASN A 489 -6.85 -1.95 -25.38
C ASN A 489 -5.63 -1.07 -25.71
N SER A 490 -5.28 -0.13 -24.82
CA SER A 490 -4.15 0.77 -24.98
C SER A 490 -3.45 1.04 -23.64
N ASP A 491 -2.16 1.35 -23.74
CA ASP A 491 -1.19 1.71 -22.69
C ASP A 491 -1.33 3.18 -22.26
N ILE A 492 -2.43 3.83 -22.66
CA ILE A 492 -2.68 5.26 -22.49
C ILE A 492 -3.71 5.49 -21.39
N VAL A 493 -3.37 6.36 -20.45
CA VAL A 493 -4.35 7.05 -19.60
C VAL A 493 -4.39 8.54 -19.93
N ARG A 494 -5.55 9.17 -19.68
CA ARG A 494 -5.72 10.62 -19.80
C ARG A 494 -6.42 11.18 -18.57
N LEU A 495 -5.81 12.15 -17.91
CA LEU A 495 -6.48 12.98 -16.91
C LEU A 495 -7.52 13.86 -17.64
N ALA A 496 -8.80 13.79 -17.26
CA ALA A 496 -9.85 14.51 -17.98
C ALA A 496 -9.62 16.04 -17.97
N ARG A 497 -9.28 16.58 -16.79
CA ARG A 497 -8.72 17.93 -16.58
C ARG A 497 -8.19 18.07 -15.15
N PHE A 498 -7.29 19.02 -14.93
CA PHE A 498 -6.97 19.48 -13.58
C PHE A 498 -8.13 20.32 -13.02
N GLN A 499 -8.74 19.84 -11.95
CA GLN A 499 -9.91 20.46 -11.32
C GLN A 499 -9.75 20.37 -9.80
N SER A 500 -10.23 21.40 -9.11
CA SER A 500 -10.38 21.36 -7.66
C SER A 500 -11.67 20.67 -7.25
N ILE A 501 -11.74 20.22 -6.00
CA ILE A 501 -12.98 19.67 -5.44
C ILE A 501 -14.04 20.77 -5.19
N ALA A 502 -13.70 22.05 -5.28
CA ALA A 502 -14.57 23.17 -4.91
C ALA A 502 -15.99 23.10 -5.53
N PHE A 503 -16.95 23.69 -4.82
CA PHE A 503 -18.29 23.97 -5.33
C PHE A 503 -18.61 25.47 -5.21
N PRO A 504 -18.96 26.18 -6.30
CA PRO A 504 -19.07 25.70 -7.68
C PRO A 504 -17.72 25.24 -8.26
N LEU A 505 -17.77 24.39 -9.30
CA LEU A 505 -16.58 23.80 -9.92
C LEU A 505 -15.59 24.87 -10.40
N ARG A 506 -14.31 24.66 -10.09
CA ARG A 506 -13.19 25.52 -10.50
C ARG A 506 -11.98 24.67 -10.89
N SER A 507 -11.15 25.20 -11.79
CA SER A 507 -9.80 24.67 -12.02
C SER A 507 -9.02 24.52 -10.71
N LEU A 508 -8.04 23.62 -10.67
CA LEU A 508 -7.15 23.49 -9.52
C LEU A 508 -6.29 24.77 -9.40
N SER A 509 -6.31 25.43 -8.24
CA SER A 509 -5.46 26.59 -7.95
C SER A 509 -3.99 26.20 -7.91
N GLY A 510 -3.12 27.01 -8.50
CA GLY A 510 -1.68 26.88 -8.45
C GLY A 510 -1.01 28.19 -8.87
N LYS A 511 0.32 28.17 -9.01
CA LYS A 511 1.12 29.32 -9.46
C LYS A 511 1.10 29.56 -10.99
N TRP A 512 0.33 28.76 -11.73
CA TRP A 512 0.31 28.67 -13.20
C TRP A 512 -1.05 29.06 -13.79
#